data_AF-A0A285FUV4-F1
#
_entry.id   AF-A0A285FUV4-F1
#
_cell.length_a   1.000
_cell.length_b   1.000
_cell.length_c   1.000
_cell.angle_alpha   90.00
_cell.angle_beta   90.00
_cell.angle_gamma   90.00
#
_symmetry.space_group_name_H-M   'P 1'
#
loop_
_entity.id
_entity.type
_entity.pdbx_description
1 polymer ?
#
loop_
_entity_poly.entity_id
_entity_poly.type
_entity_poly.pdbx_seq_one_letter_code
_entity_poly.pdbx_strand_id
1 'polypeptide(L)'
;MEIITWILLLFFVSQSAMFSGLTIGLFGLSRLVLETEAESGNKDARKILDIRRDSNFLLTTLLWGNVAVNVLIALLTGSIMGGTAAFVFSTVIITCFGEIMPQAYFTRNALKAGAYLTPLVKMYQLILYPFAKPSAIMLDWWLGKEEIMFFKERSLKKVLQRHIQSARSDIGSVEGQGALNFLTMDDTKITKEGNPIDPKSIISLPIKNRKPVFPEFKQTLEDPFLKKISESGKKWIIITDPEGNPIRTLNSDDLLRDLAYGNITLDPEDYCHRPVIVMSPKTRLEEVIPKLRMYPEHDKGDIIDQDVIIYWTDEEKRILTGSDILSRLLRGVVRRVETTF
;
A
#
# COMPACT_ATOMS: atom_id res chain seq x y z
N MET A 1 34.65 -48.16 -21.25
CA MET A 1 33.19 -47.95 -21.39
C MET A 1 32.59 -47.47 -20.06
N GLU A 2 32.91 -48.11 -18.93
CA GLU A 2 32.34 -47.74 -17.61
C GLU A 2 32.64 -46.30 -17.15
N ILE A 3 33.87 -45.79 -17.34
CA ILE A 3 34.22 -44.42 -16.94
C ILE A 3 33.33 -43.40 -17.64
N ILE A 4 33.02 -43.62 -18.92
CA ILE A 4 32.14 -42.74 -19.70
C ILE A 4 30.73 -42.78 -19.13
N THR A 5 30.23 -43.96 -18.76
CA THR A 5 28.91 -44.11 -18.14
C THR A 5 28.81 -43.40 -16.79
N TRP A 6 29.86 -43.46 -15.95
CA TRP A 6 29.90 -42.72 -14.69
C TRP A 6 29.97 -41.20 -14.88
N ILE A 7 30.71 -40.72 -15.89
CA ILE A 7 30.74 -39.30 -16.26
C ILE A 7 29.36 -38.83 -16.75
N LEU A 8 28.70 -39.62 -17.60
CA LEU A 8 27.34 -39.34 -18.07
C LEU A 8 26.34 -39.36 -16.92
N LEU A 9 26.47 -40.29 -15.98
CA LEU A 9 25.64 -40.35 -14.79
C LEU A 9 25.79 -39.08 -13.96
N LEU A 10 27.01 -38.64 -13.68
CA LEU A 10 27.27 -37.40 -12.95
C LEU A 10 26.68 -36.19 -13.68
N PHE A 11 26.84 -36.14 -15.00
CA PHE A 11 26.24 -35.09 -15.83
C PHE A 11 24.71 -35.09 -15.71
N PHE A 12 24.04 -36.24 -15.82
CA PHE A 12 22.59 -36.31 -15.69
C PHE A 12 22.11 -36.00 -14.28
N VAL A 13 22.82 -36.44 -13.23
CA VAL A 13 22.49 -36.04 -11.84
C VAL A 13 22.57 -34.51 -11.70
N SER A 14 23.54 -33.85 -12.33
CA SER A 14 23.62 -32.38 -12.32
C SER A 14 22.45 -31.71 -13.06
N GLN A 15 21.96 -32.29 -14.16
CA GLN A 15 20.80 -31.79 -14.89
C GLN A 15 19.50 -32.01 -14.10
N SER A 16 19.34 -33.18 -13.46
CA SER A 16 18.23 -33.49 -12.55
C SER A 16 18.17 -32.46 -11.42
N ALA A 17 19.32 -32.20 -10.78
CA ALA A 17 19.48 -31.18 -9.75
C ALA A 17 19.05 -29.79 -10.23
N MET A 18 19.45 -29.41 -11.44
CA MET A 18 19.08 -28.13 -12.03
C MET A 18 17.57 -28.02 -12.26
N PHE A 19 16.95 -29.00 -12.93
CA PHE A 19 15.52 -28.95 -13.24
C PHE A 19 14.65 -28.94 -11.98
N SER A 20 14.94 -29.84 -11.06
CA SER A 20 14.22 -29.96 -9.79
C SER A 20 14.38 -28.69 -8.94
N GLY A 21 15.62 -28.20 -8.80
CA GLY A 21 15.91 -26.98 -8.05
C GLY A 21 15.27 -25.72 -8.65
N LEU A 22 15.37 -25.53 -9.97
CA LEU A 22 14.77 -24.40 -10.66
C LEU A 22 13.24 -24.41 -10.61
N THR A 23 12.61 -25.59 -10.62
CA THR A 23 11.15 -25.69 -10.52
C THR A 23 10.67 -25.06 -9.21
N ILE A 24 11.29 -25.42 -8.07
CA ILE A 24 10.91 -24.80 -6.79
C ILE A 24 11.41 -23.36 -6.69
N GLY A 25 12.64 -23.08 -7.14
CA GLY A 25 13.23 -21.75 -7.05
C GLY A 25 12.45 -20.69 -7.83
N LEU A 26 12.19 -20.93 -9.12
CA LEU A 26 11.56 -19.95 -10.01
C LEU A 26 10.07 -19.73 -9.69
N PHE A 27 9.35 -20.78 -9.29
CA PHE A 27 7.93 -20.69 -8.93
C PHE A 27 7.69 -20.38 -7.45
N GLY A 28 8.71 -20.50 -6.60
CA GLY A 28 8.65 -20.05 -5.20
C GLY A 28 8.73 -18.54 -5.04
N LEU A 29 9.26 -17.82 -6.04
CA LEU A 29 9.24 -16.36 -6.09
C LEU A 29 7.87 -15.88 -6.57
N SER A 30 7.22 -14.95 -5.86
CA SER A 30 5.95 -14.41 -6.34
C SER A 30 6.16 -13.52 -7.56
N ARG A 31 5.20 -13.54 -8.49
CA ARG A 31 5.27 -12.72 -9.70
C ARG A 31 5.30 -11.22 -9.38
N LEU A 32 4.49 -10.79 -8.40
CA LEU A 32 4.48 -9.40 -7.93
C LEU A 32 5.87 -8.96 -7.44
N VAL A 33 6.54 -9.78 -6.61
CA VAL A 33 7.88 -9.46 -6.11
C VAL A 33 8.90 -9.39 -7.25
N LEU A 34 8.84 -10.32 -8.21
CA LEU A 34 9.73 -10.29 -9.37
C LEU A 34 9.52 -9.04 -10.23
N GLU A 35 8.27 -8.62 -10.48
CA GLU A 35 7.95 -7.40 -11.23
C GLU A 35 8.46 -6.16 -10.49
N THR A 36 8.19 -6.03 -9.19
CA THR A 36 8.70 -4.92 -8.36
C THR A 36 10.24 -4.86 -8.33
N GLU A 37 10.92 -6.00 -8.19
CA GLU A 37 12.38 -6.06 -8.21
C GLU A 37 12.94 -5.65 -9.58
N ALA A 38 12.34 -6.11 -10.68
CA ALA A 38 12.77 -5.77 -12.02
C ALA A 38 12.56 -4.28 -12.34
N GLU A 39 11.45 -3.70 -11.89
CA GLU A 39 11.17 -2.25 -11.96
C GLU A 39 12.18 -1.44 -11.14
N SER A 40 12.62 -1.98 -10.00
CA SER A 40 13.68 -1.40 -9.16
C SER A 40 15.09 -1.55 -9.74
N GLY A 41 15.22 -2.08 -10.97
CA GLY A 41 16.50 -2.21 -11.69
C GLY A 41 17.23 -3.54 -11.50
N ASN A 42 16.63 -4.51 -10.82
CA ASN A 42 17.24 -5.82 -10.59
C ASN A 42 17.29 -6.65 -11.89
N LYS A 43 18.50 -6.78 -12.46
CA LYS A 43 18.74 -7.53 -13.71
C LYS A 43 18.40 -9.02 -13.59
N ASP A 44 18.56 -9.60 -12.40
CA ASP A 44 18.30 -11.02 -12.18
C ASP A 44 16.79 -11.30 -12.19
N ALA A 45 16.00 -10.45 -11.53
CA ALA A 45 14.55 -10.50 -11.58
C ALA A 45 14.03 -10.38 -13.03
N ARG A 46 14.59 -9.43 -13.79
CA ARG A 46 14.21 -9.23 -15.20
C ARG A 46 14.49 -10.44 -16.09
N LYS A 47 15.61 -11.15 -15.89
CA LYS A 47 15.92 -12.39 -16.61
C LYS A 47 14.93 -13.50 -16.30
N ILE A 48 14.57 -13.65 -15.02
CA ILE A 48 13.59 -14.65 -14.59
C ILE A 48 12.20 -14.34 -15.14
N LEU A 49 11.78 -13.07 -15.11
CA LEU A 49 10.50 -12.65 -15.69
C LEU A 49 10.40 -12.96 -17.19
N ASP A 50 11.50 -12.81 -17.93
CA ASP A 50 11.51 -13.07 -19.38
C ASP A 50 11.17 -14.54 -19.70
N ILE A 51 11.72 -15.49 -18.96
CA ILE A 51 11.38 -16.91 -19.12
C ILE A 51 10.05 -17.29 -18.47
N ARG A 52 9.61 -16.56 -17.44
CA ARG A 52 8.35 -16.80 -16.72
C ARG A 52 7.14 -16.12 -17.36
N ARG A 53 7.35 -15.29 -18.39
CA ARG A 53 6.27 -14.66 -19.16
C ARG A 53 5.27 -15.69 -19.71
N ASP A 54 5.77 -16.85 -20.10
CA ASP A 54 4.97 -18.05 -20.38
C ASP A 54 5.23 -19.09 -19.28
N SER A 55 4.56 -18.89 -18.14
CA SER A 55 4.78 -19.65 -16.91
C SER A 55 4.49 -21.14 -17.09
N ASN A 56 3.42 -21.48 -17.81
CA ASN A 56 3.05 -22.86 -18.07
C ASN A 56 4.07 -23.53 -19.01
N PHE A 57 4.60 -22.82 -20.01
CA PHE A 57 5.67 -23.35 -20.84
C PHE A 57 7.00 -23.54 -20.10
N LEU A 58 7.35 -22.62 -19.20
CA LEU A 58 8.50 -22.78 -18.32
C LEU A 58 8.31 -24.01 -17.41
N LEU A 59 7.14 -24.12 -16.76
CA LEU A 59 6.82 -25.25 -15.87
C LEU A 59 6.93 -26.58 -16.61
N THR A 60 6.28 -26.72 -17.76
CA THR A 60 6.30 -27.97 -18.52
C THR A 60 7.69 -28.30 -19.04
N THR A 61 8.47 -27.31 -19.46
CA THR A 61 9.87 -27.53 -19.88
C THR A 61 10.70 -28.12 -18.74
N LEU A 62 10.60 -27.55 -17.54
CA LEU A 62 11.36 -28.03 -16.38
C LEU A 62 10.90 -29.42 -15.94
N LEU A 63 9.58 -29.69 -15.96
CA LEU A 63 9.03 -31.00 -15.59
C LEU A 63 9.41 -32.09 -16.60
N TRP A 64 9.27 -31.83 -17.90
CA TRP A 64 9.69 -32.76 -18.94
C TRP A 64 11.19 -33.05 -18.85
N GLY A 65 12.01 -32.01 -18.65
CA GLY A 65 13.44 -32.15 -18.45
C GLY A 65 13.77 -33.01 -17.23
N ASN A 66 13.14 -32.73 -16.09
CA ASN A 66 13.36 -33.47 -14.84
C ASN A 66 13.03 -34.96 -15.00
N VAL A 67 11.83 -35.26 -15.53
CA VAL A 67 11.38 -36.65 -15.71
C VAL A 67 12.27 -37.38 -16.71
N ALA A 68 12.60 -36.76 -17.86
CA ALA A 68 13.45 -37.37 -18.86
C ALA A 68 14.84 -37.70 -18.30
N VAL A 69 15.46 -36.76 -17.59
CA VAL A 69 16.79 -36.96 -17.00
C VAL A 69 16.76 -38.03 -15.90
N ASN A 70 15.74 -38.05 -15.04
CA ASN A 70 15.62 -39.07 -13.99
C ASN A 70 15.46 -40.48 -14.58
N VAL A 71 14.67 -40.61 -15.66
CA VAL A 71 14.55 -41.88 -16.39
C VAL A 71 15.89 -42.27 -17.01
N LEU A 72 16.64 -41.34 -17.61
CA LEU A 72 17.97 -41.61 -18.15
C LEU A 72 18.96 -42.06 -17.06
N ILE A 73 18.94 -41.45 -15.87
CA ILE A 73 19.76 -41.87 -14.72
C ILE A 73 19.43 -43.30 -14.32
N ALA A 74 18.15 -43.66 -14.20
CA ALA A 74 17.72 -45.01 -13.84
C ALA A 74 18.13 -46.05 -14.88
N LEU A 75 17.95 -45.74 -16.18
CA LEU A 75 18.35 -46.63 -17.28
C LEU A 75 19.88 -46.82 -17.34
N LEU A 76 20.65 -45.74 -17.18
CA LEU A 76 22.11 -45.83 -17.15
C LEU A 76 22.60 -46.60 -15.93
N THR A 77 22.00 -46.37 -14.76
CA THR A 77 22.32 -47.13 -13.55
C THR A 77 22.03 -48.62 -13.75
N GLY A 78 20.88 -48.96 -14.35
CA GLY A 78 20.52 -50.35 -14.68
C GLY A 78 21.44 -51.02 -15.70
N SER A 79 22.16 -50.23 -16.52
CA SER A 79 23.19 -50.77 -17.42
C SER A 79 24.52 -51.10 -16.72
N ILE A 80 24.78 -50.47 -15.56
CA ILE A 80 25.99 -50.68 -14.74
C ILE A 80 25.74 -51.67 -13.60
N MET A 81 24.55 -51.62 -13.00
CA MET A 81 24.16 -52.39 -11.83
C MET A 81 22.99 -53.33 -12.15
N GLY A 82 22.99 -54.51 -11.53
CA GLY A 82 21.91 -55.49 -11.71
C GLY A 82 20.69 -55.25 -10.80
N GLY A 83 19.50 -55.34 -11.39
CA GLY A 83 18.22 -55.53 -10.68
C GLY A 83 17.97 -54.54 -9.53
N THR A 84 17.74 -55.07 -8.33
CA THR A 84 17.37 -54.29 -7.13
C THR A 84 18.44 -53.28 -6.71
N ALA A 85 19.73 -53.58 -6.95
CA ALA A 85 20.82 -52.67 -6.60
C ALA A 85 20.76 -51.39 -7.45
N ALA A 86 20.48 -51.51 -8.74
CA ALA A 86 20.30 -50.37 -9.63
C ALA A 86 19.14 -49.48 -9.18
N PHE A 87 18.00 -50.10 -8.85
CA PHE A 87 16.81 -49.39 -8.36
C PHE A 87 17.10 -48.61 -7.07
N VAL A 88 17.70 -49.28 -6.07
CA VAL A 88 18.02 -48.63 -4.78
C VAL A 88 19.03 -47.50 -4.99
N PHE A 89 20.09 -47.75 -5.77
CA PHE A 89 21.10 -46.73 -6.04
C PHE A 89 20.54 -45.54 -6.81
N SER A 90 19.79 -45.76 -7.89
CA SER A 90 19.18 -44.68 -8.68
C SER A 90 18.19 -43.89 -7.85
N THR A 91 17.42 -44.55 -6.99
CA THR A 91 16.46 -43.88 -6.09
C THR A 91 17.21 -42.97 -5.11
N VAL A 92 18.22 -43.49 -4.41
CA VAL A 92 18.98 -42.69 -3.44
C VAL A 92 19.71 -41.53 -4.11
N ILE A 93 20.37 -41.76 -5.26
CA ILE A 93 21.13 -40.71 -5.93
C ILE A 93 20.24 -39.60 -6.49
N ILE A 94 19.12 -39.95 -7.13
CA ILE A 94 18.15 -38.98 -7.66
C ILE A 94 17.51 -38.21 -6.50
N THR A 95 17.01 -38.91 -5.47
CA THR A 95 16.32 -38.25 -4.36
C THR A 95 17.26 -37.34 -3.57
N CYS A 96 18.46 -37.80 -3.19
CA CYS A 96 19.36 -36.98 -2.37
C CYS A 96 20.03 -35.87 -3.18
N PHE A 97 20.61 -36.20 -4.33
CA PHE A 97 21.48 -35.29 -5.09
C PHE A 97 20.77 -34.61 -6.26
N GLY A 98 19.73 -35.22 -6.82
CA GLY A 98 18.91 -34.64 -7.89
C GLY A 98 17.72 -33.82 -7.38
N GLU A 99 17.20 -34.10 -6.17
CA GLU A 99 15.98 -33.45 -5.67
C GLU A 99 16.18 -32.70 -4.37
N ILE A 100 16.43 -33.38 -3.25
CA ILE A 100 16.39 -32.76 -1.91
C ILE A 100 17.46 -31.67 -1.75
N MET A 101 18.74 -31.98 -1.99
CA MET A 101 19.81 -31.01 -1.82
C MET A 101 19.65 -29.80 -2.78
N PRO A 102 19.39 -30.00 -4.08
CA PRO A 102 19.18 -28.91 -5.01
C PRO A 102 17.98 -28.06 -4.64
N GLN A 103 16.81 -28.65 -4.39
CA GLN A 103 15.61 -27.90 -4.01
C GLN A 103 15.85 -27.02 -2.77
N ALA A 104 16.55 -27.53 -1.76
CA ALA A 104 16.92 -26.76 -0.57
C ALA A 104 17.85 -25.58 -0.89
N TYR A 105 18.82 -25.77 -1.79
CA TYR A 105 19.72 -24.71 -2.22
C TYR A 105 19.01 -23.62 -3.05
N PHE A 106 18.21 -24.03 -4.03
CA PHE A 106 17.51 -23.12 -4.94
C PHE A 106 16.41 -22.33 -4.23
N THR A 107 15.76 -22.88 -3.20
CA THR A 107 14.79 -22.13 -2.40
C THR A 107 15.43 -20.92 -1.72
N ARG A 108 16.71 -21.01 -1.31
CA ARG A 108 17.44 -19.92 -0.64
C ARG A 108 18.12 -18.96 -1.62
N ASN A 109 18.45 -19.43 -2.82
CA ASN A 109 19.22 -18.69 -3.82
C ASN A 109 18.45 -18.48 -5.13
N ALA A 110 17.11 -18.52 -5.08
CA ALA A 110 16.23 -18.58 -6.24
C ALA A 110 16.53 -17.50 -7.28
N LEU A 111 16.72 -16.26 -6.83
CA LEU A 111 16.95 -15.12 -7.73
C LEU A 111 18.28 -15.24 -8.47
N LYS A 112 19.40 -15.39 -7.73
CA LYS A 112 20.74 -15.46 -8.31
C LYS A 112 20.93 -16.72 -9.16
N ALA A 113 20.54 -17.89 -8.63
CA ALA A 113 20.71 -19.17 -9.33
C ALA A 113 19.79 -19.27 -10.55
N GLY A 114 18.53 -18.81 -10.43
CA GLY A 114 17.58 -18.76 -11.53
C GLY A 114 18.02 -17.84 -12.66
N ALA A 115 18.49 -16.65 -12.33
CA ALA A 115 19.01 -15.71 -13.32
C ALA A 115 20.29 -16.20 -14.01
N TYR A 116 21.19 -16.86 -13.28
CA TYR A 116 22.41 -17.44 -13.84
C TYR A 116 22.10 -18.57 -14.82
N LEU A 117 21.13 -19.44 -14.50
CA LEU A 117 20.75 -20.60 -15.32
C LEU A 117 19.71 -20.28 -16.40
N THR A 118 19.21 -19.04 -16.46
CA THR A 118 18.23 -18.60 -17.47
C THR A 118 18.64 -18.94 -18.92
N PRO A 119 19.91 -18.75 -19.37
CA PRO A 119 20.31 -19.13 -20.72
C PRO A 119 20.18 -20.64 -20.98
N LEU A 120 20.50 -21.46 -19.98
CA LEU A 120 20.41 -22.91 -20.07
C LEU A 120 18.95 -23.37 -20.11
N VAL A 121 18.07 -22.73 -19.34
CA VAL A 121 16.62 -22.96 -19.42
C VAL A 121 16.08 -22.65 -20.81
N LYS A 122 16.50 -21.53 -21.43
CA LYS A 122 16.08 -21.18 -22.80
C LYS A 122 16.54 -22.21 -23.83
N MET A 123 17.74 -22.76 -23.67
CA MET A 123 18.22 -23.86 -24.51
C MET A 123 17.30 -25.09 -24.39
N TYR A 124 16.91 -25.47 -23.16
CA TYR A 124 15.97 -26.57 -22.95
C TYR A 124 14.55 -26.28 -23.43
N GLN A 125 14.08 -25.03 -23.32
CA GLN A 125 12.81 -24.61 -23.92
C GLN A 125 12.81 -24.84 -25.44
N LEU A 126 13.94 -24.61 -26.12
CA LEU A 126 14.07 -24.89 -27.55
C LEU A 126 14.08 -26.39 -27.84
N ILE A 127 14.89 -27.17 -27.11
CA ILE A 127 15.04 -28.63 -27.33
C ILE A 127 13.72 -29.37 -27.02
N LEU A 128 13.08 -29.04 -25.91
CA LEU A 128 11.86 -29.68 -25.43
C LEU A 128 10.58 -29.03 -25.98
N TYR A 129 10.69 -28.00 -26.80
CA TYR A 129 9.56 -27.30 -27.42
C TYR A 129 8.46 -28.23 -27.97
N PRO A 130 8.77 -29.30 -28.76
CA PRO A 130 7.72 -30.16 -29.35
C PRO A 130 6.87 -30.91 -28.32
N PHE A 131 7.37 -31.11 -27.10
CA PHE A 131 6.63 -31.80 -26.03
C PHE A 131 6.12 -30.82 -24.97
N ALA A 132 6.96 -29.88 -24.54
CA ALA A 132 6.64 -28.93 -23.48
C ALA A 132 5.57 -27.92 -23.91
N LYS A 133 5.58 -27.43 -25.16
CA LYS A 133 4.61 -26.41 -25.60
C LYS A 133 3.18 -26.97 -25.72
N PRO A 134 2.94 -28.16 -26.30
CA PRO A 134 1.62 -28.78 -26.26
C PRO A 134 1.10 -29.01 -24.83
N SER A 135 1.96 -29.49 -23.92
CA SER A 135 1.58 -29.62 -22.49
C SER A 135 1.21 -28.27 -21.87
N ALA A 136 1.92 -27.19 -22.23
CA ALA A 136 1.63 -25.86 -21.72
C ALA A 136 0.29 -25.31 -22.21
N ILE A 137 -0.04 -25.52 -23.49
CA ILE A 137 -1.34 -25.13 -24.07
C ILE A 137 -2.48 -25.89 -23.39
N MET A 138 -2.28 -27.17 -23.08
CA MET A 138 -3.26 -27.97 -22.34
C MET A 138 -3.47 -27.40 -20.92
N LEU A 139 -2.40 -26.99 -20.22
CA LEU A 139 -2.51 -26.34 -18.92
C LEU A 139 -3.16 -24.96 -19.01
N ASP A 140 -2.82 -24.15 -20.02
CA ASP A 140 -3.43 -22.85 -20.27
C ASP A 140 -4.95 -22.97 -20.44
N TRP A 141 -5.41 -24.00 -21.15
CA TRP A 141 -6.84 -24.24 -21.35
C TRP A 141 -7.55 -24.70 -20.07
N TRP A 142 -6.89 -25.51 -19.24
CA TRP A 142 -7.50 -26.09 -18.05
C TRP A 142 -7.48 -25.15 -16.83
N LEU A 143 -6.33 -24.52 -16.56
CA LEU A 143 -6.09 -23.75 -15.34
C LEU A 143 -5.95 -22.24 -15.58
N GLY A 144 -5.83 -21.82 -16.85
CA GLY A 144 -5.50 -20.45 -17.19
C GLY A 144 -4.01 -20.14 -17.05
N LYS A 145 -3.67 -18.87 -17.29
CA LYS A 145 -2.30 -18.36 -17.17
C LYS A 145 -2.03 -17.92 -15.73
N GLU A 146 -0.76 -17.83 -15.37
CA GLU A 146 -0.36 -17.29 -14.07
C GLU A 146 -0.81 -15.84 -13.91
N GLU A 147 -1.70 -15.57 -12.95
CA GLU A 147 -2.13 -14.22 -12.57
C GLU A 147 -1.27 -13.63 -11.46
N ILE A 148 -1.14 -12.30 -11.45
CA ILE A 148 -0.46 -11.57 -10.37
C ILE A 148 -1.42 -11.53 -9.16
N MET A 149 -1.03 -12.21 -8.08
CA MET A 149 -1.78 -12.14 -6.82
C MET A 149 -1.41 -10.89 -6.03
N PHE A 150 -2.29 -9.90 -6.03
CA PHE A 150 -2.16 -8.70 -5.19
C PHE A 150 -2.54 -8.99 -3.73
N PHE A 151 -1.90 -8.28 -2.81
CA PHE A 151 -2.25 -8.36 -1.39
C PHE A 151 -3.62 -7.73 -1.14
N LYS A 152 -4.49 -8.45 -0.43
CA LYS A 152 -5.66 -7.83 0.22
C LYS A 152 -5.16 -6.81 1.25
N GLU A 153 -5.89 -5.71 1.40
CA GLU A 153 -5.52 -4.60 2.29
C GLU A 153 -5.26 -5.06 3.75
N ARG A 154 -6.08 -5.97 4.29
CA ARG A 154 -5.85 -6.58 5.62
C ARG A 154 -4.50 -7.32 5.70
N SER A 155 -4.08 -7.97 4.63
CA SER A 155 -2.78 -8.63 4.55
C SER A 155 -1.66 -7.61 4.42
N LEU A 156 -1.86 -6.55 3.63
CA LEU A 156 -0.90 -5.45 3.49
C LEU A 156 -0.64 -4.74 4.83
N LYS A 157 -1.71 -4.43 5.59
CA LYS A 157 -1.65 -3.90 6.97
C LYS A 157 -0.76 -4.80 7.86
N LYS A 158 -0.93 -6.12 7.80
CA LYS A 158 -0.11 -7.09 8.56
C LYS A 158 1.34 -7.16 8.08
N VAL A 159 1.59 -7.06 6.78
CA VAL A 159 2.95 -7.02 6.21
C VAL A 159 3.68 -5.78 6.71
N LEU A 160 3.05 -4.61 6.66
CA LEU A 160 3.61 -3.37 7.20
C LEU A 160 3.89 -3.48 8.71
N GLN A 161 2.95 -4.02 9.48
CA GLN A 161 3.13 -4.22 10.92
C GLN A 161 4.33 -5.13 11.25
N ARG A 162 4.55 -6.19 10.46
CA ARG A 162 5.74 -7.06 10.61
C ARG A 162 7.04 -6.32 10.26
N HIS A 163 7.03 -5.43 9.28
CA HIS A 163 8.20 -4.60 8.95
C HIS A 163 8.52 -3.64 10.10
N ILE A 164 7.52 -2.95 10.66
CA ILE A 164 7.70 -2.04 11.80
C ILE A 164 8.31 -2.76 13.02
N GLN A 165 7.92 -4.01 13.28
CA GLN A 165 8.40 -4.79 14.42
C GLN A 165 9.78 -5.46 14.18
N SER A 166 10.22 -5.57 12.94
CA SER A 166 11.48 -6.22 12.60
C SER A 166 12.63 -5.24 12.73
N ALA A 167 13.63 -5.56 13.56
CA ALA A 167 14.86 -4.78 13.70
C ALA A 167 15.76 -4.77 12.44
N ARG A 168 15.38 -5.52 11.39
CA ARG A 168 16.11 -5.64 10.12
C ARG A 168 15.33 -5.08 8.92
N SER A 169 14.23 -4.36 9.15
CA SER A 169 13.49 -3.75 8.05
C SER A 169 14.11 -2.39 7.67
N ASP A 170 14.02 -2.05 6.39
CA ASP A 170 14.43 -0.73 5.89
C ASP A 170 13.36 0.35 6.15
N ILE A 171 12.20 -0.02 6.71
CA ILE A 171 11.09 0.88 7.00
C ILE A 171 11.20 1.36 8.44
N GLY A 172 11.38 2.68 8.62
CA GLY A 172 11.38 3.28 9.95
C GLY A 172 10.04 3.08 10.66
N SER A 173 10.07 2.94 11.99
CA SER A 173 8.84 2.76 12.78
C SER A 173 7.84 3.91 12.57
N VAL A 174 8.35 5.13 12.39
CA VAL A 174 7.58 6.33 12.08
C VAL A 174 6.85 6.21 10.74
N GLU A 175 7.57 5.84 9.68
CA GLU A 175 7.04 5.73 8.31
C GLU A 175 5.99 4.62 8.24
N GLY A 176 6.29 3.45 8.79
CA GLY A 176 5.36 2.33 8.79
C GLY A 176 4.10 2.61 9.61
N GLN A 177 4.23 3.27 10.77
CA GLN A 177 3.07 3.65 11.58
C GLN A 177 2.22 4.71 10.88
N GLY A 178 2.84 5.70 10.23
CA GLY A 178 2.15 6.70 9.41
C GLY A 178 1.36 6.07 8.27
N ALA A 179 1.98 5.14 7.53
CA ALA A 179 1.31 4.39 6.46
C ALA A 179 0.12 3.57 6.99
N LEU A 180 0.25 2.93 8.15
CA LEU A 180 -0.83 2.17 8.77
C LEU A 180 -1.98 3.08 9.24
N ASN A 181 -1.68 4.26 9.78
CA ASN A 181 -2.68 5.25 10.18
C ASN A 181 -3.46 5.78 8.98
N PHE A 182 -2.79 5.95 7.82
CA PHE A 182 -3.44 6.31 6.57
C PHE A 182 -4.34 5.18 6.05
N LEU A 183 -3.84 3.94 6.02
CA LEU A 183 -4.61 2.77 5.59
C LEU A 183 -5.82 2.46 6.47
N THR A 184 -5.90 2.97 7.70
CA THR A 184 -7.05 2.75 8.62
C THR A 184 -8.03 3.93 8.65
N MET A 185 -7.77 4.96 7.85
CA MET A 185 -8.62 6.13 7.72
C MET A 185 -9.91 5.82 6.96
N ASP A 186 -9.85 4.89 6.01
CA ASP A 186 -10.98 4.28 5.29
C ASP A 186 -12.08 3.77 6.23
N ASP A 187 -11.69 3.11 7.32
CA ASP A 187 -12.58 2.49 8.29
C ASP A 187 -13.08 3.49 9.36
N THR A 188 -12.59 4.73 9.32
CA THR A 188 -12.86 5.71 10.38
C THR A 188 -14.01 6.62 10.02
N LYS A 189 -15.05 6.57 10.85
CA LYS A 189 -16.19 7.49 10.80
C LYS A 189 -15.78 8.87 11.27
N ILE A 190 -16.40 9.89 10.66
CA ILE A 190 -16.19 11.29 11.05
C ILE A 190 -16.47 11.57 12.52
N THR A 191 -17.42 10.85 13.13
CA THR A 191 -17.79 11.01 14.55
C THR A 191 -16.69 10.61 15.53
N LYS A 192 -15.67 9.86 15.08
CA LYS A 192 -14.55 9.44 15.93
C LYS A 192 -13.38 10.42 15.93
N GLU A 193 -13.41 11.44 15.08
CA GLU A 193 -12.30 12.38 14.90
C GLU A 193 -12.80 13.82 14.96
N GLY A 194 -11.87 14.77 15.07
CA GLY A 194 -12.17 16.18 15.29
C GLY A 194 -12.62 16.46 16.72
N ASN A 195 -12.84 17.74 17.00
CA ASN A 195 -13.17 18.24 18.32
C ASN A 195 -14.66 18.59 18.40
N PRO A 196 -15.31 18.41 19.56
CA PRO A 196 -16.65 18.95 19.79
C PRO A 196 -16.68 20.46 19.53
N ILE A 197 -17.75 20.91 18.88
CA ILE A 197 -17.98 22.35 18.65
C ILE A 197 -18.43 22.99 19.96
N ASP A 198 -17.79 24.10 20.33
CA ASP A 198 -18.20 24.88 21.49
C ASP A 198 -19.51 25.62 21.17
N PRO A 199 -20.59 25.50 21.97
CA PRO A 199 -21.84 26.22 21.73
C PRO A 199 -21.67 27.74 21.61
N LYS A 200 -20.70 28.32 22.32
CA LYS A 200 -20.39 29.76 22.24
C LYS A 200 -19.72 30.16 20.92
N SER A 201 -19.15 29.19 20.21
CA SER A 201 -18.58 29.41 18.86
C SER A 201 -19.64 29.36 17.76
N ILE A 202 -20.93 29.19 18.10
CA ILE A 202 -22.02 29.16 17.12
C ILE A 202 -22.74 30.51 17.12
N ILE A 203 -22.78 31.17 15.97
CA ILE A 203 -23.45 32.48 15.79
C ILE A 203 -24.46 32.37 14.66
N SER A 204 -25.74 32.55 15.00
CA SER A 204 -26.81 32.66 13.99
C SER A 204 -26.86 34.08 13.43
N LEU A 205 -26.84 34.19 12.10
CA LEU A 205 -26.93 35.44 11.36
C LEU A 205 -27.98 35.33 10.23
N PRO A 206 -28.67 36.42 9.88
CA PRO A 206 -29.55 36.43 8.72
C PRO A 206 -28.77 36.19 7.43
N ILE A 207 -29.34 35.43 6.50
CA ILE A 207 -28.69 35.08 5.22
C ILE A 207 -29.35 35.84 4.07
N LYS A 208 -28.54 36.51 3.24
CA LYS A 208 -28.98 37.15 1.99
C LYS A 208 -28.07 36.72 0.85
N ASN A 209 -28.63 36.27 -0.27
CA ASN A 209 -27.86 35.79 -1.44
C ASN A 209 -26.81 34.71 -1.10
N ARG A 210 -27.13 33.78 -0.18
CA ARG A 210 -26.21 32.72 0.31
C ARG A 210 -24.95 33.23 1.03
N LYS A 211 -24.98 34.47 1.51
CA LYS A 211 -23.95 35.09 2.34
C LYS A 211 -24.55 35.51 3.69
N PRO A 212 -23.80 35.36 4.79
CA PRO A 212 -24.24 35.89 6.08
C PRO A 212 -24.22 37.42 6.04
N VAL A 213 -25.25 38.03 6.61
CA VAL A 213 -25.33 39.48 6.77
C VAL A 213 -24.84 39.80 8.17
N PHE A 214 -23.65 40.39 8.22
CA PHE A 214 -23.04 40.84 9.47
C PHE A 214 -23.73 42.11 9.98
N PRO A 215 -23.95 42.24 11.30
CA PRO A 215 -24.45 43.48 11.87
C PRO A 215 -23.41 44.59 11.72
N GLU A 216 -23.82 45.85 11.70
CA GLU A 216 -22.88 46.95 11.86
C GLU A 216 -22.22 46.84 13.23
N PHE A 217 -20.88 46.84 13.24
CA PHE A 217 -20.08 46.74 14.46
C PHE A 217 -19.04 47.85 14.47
N LYS A 218 -18.69 48.32 15.66
CA LYS A 218 -17.54 49.21 15.84
C LYS A 218 -16.29 48.36 15.75
N GLN A 219 -15.26 48.85 15.06
CA GLN A 219 -13.95 48.20 15.00
C GLN A 219 -13.17 48.36 16.32
N THR A 220 -13.78 47.97 17.44
CA THR A 220 -13.21 47.99 18.77
C THR A 220 -13.50 46.66 19.44
N LEU A 221 -12.55 46.13 20.21
CA LEU A 221 -12.74 44.88 20.97
C LEU A 221 -13.87 44.95 22.01
N GLU A 222 -14.36 46.16 22.27
CA GLU A 222 -15.47 46.40 23.18
C GLU A 222 -16.84 46.15 22.56
N ASP A 223 -16.91 46.09 21.22
CA ASP A 223 -18.13 45.90 20.45
C ASP A 223 -18.84 44.57 20.82
N PRO A 224 -20.18 44.55 20.97
CA PRO A 224 -20.92 43.36 21.35
C PRO A 224 -20.75 42.16 20.40
N PHE A 225 -20.66 42.42 19.09
CA PHE A 225 -20.51 41.36 18.09
C PHE A 225 -19.10 40.75 18.15
N LEU A 226 -18.08 41.60 18.27
CA LEU A 226 -16.69 41.13 18.39
C LEU A 226 -16.43 40.41 19.73
N LYS A 227 -17.04 40.89 20.82
CA LYS A 227 -17.04 40.16 22.10
C LYS A 227 -17.64 38.77 21.96
N LYS A 228 -18.77 38.65 21.26
CA LYS A 228 -19.43 37.36 21.01
C LYS A 228 -18.54 36.41 20.20
N ILE A 229 -17.83 36.91 19.19
CA ILE A 229 -16.83 36.14 18.43
C ILE A 229 -15.71 35.63 19.35
N SER A 230 -15.17 36.49 20.21
CA SER A 230 -14.07 36.15 21.11
C SER A 230 -14.48 35.24 22.28
N GLU A 231 -15.77 35.15 22.62
CA GLU A 231 -16.26 34.52 23.84
C GLU A 231 -15.90 33.03 23.95
N SER A 232 -15.85 32.33 22.81
CA SER A 232 -15.50 30.91 22.76
C SER A 232 -14.01 30.63 22.89
N GLY A 233 -13.15 31.62 22.61
CA GLY A 233 -11.71 31.45 22.46
C GLY A 233 -11.29 30.43 21.39
N LYS A 234 -12.21 30.04 20.49
CA LYS A 234 -11.94 29.10 19.40
C LYS A 234 -11.59 29.87 18.13
N LYS A 235 -10.59 29.36 17.40
CA LYS A 235 -10.20 29.86 16.07
C LYS A 235 -11.37 29.90 15.08
N TRP A 236 -12.19 28.87 15.08
CA TRP A 236 -13.27 28.71 14.12
C TRP A 236 -14.62 28.97 14.77
N ILE A 237 -15.32 29.99 14.28
CA ILE A 237 -16.69 30.33 14.64
C ILE A 237 -17.62 29.82 13.55
N ILE A 238 -18.69 29.13 13.91
CA ILE A 238 -19.65 28.56 12.95
C ILE A 238 -20.82 29.52 12.80
N ILE A 239 -21.00 30.00 11.57
CA ILE A 239 -22.12 30.85 11.22
C ILE A 239 -23.26 29.98 10.71
N THR A 240 -24.41 30.08 11.38
CA THR A 240 -25.64 29.40 10.97
C THR A 240 -26.66 30.38 10.40
N ASP A 241 -27.61 29.86 9.62
CA ASP A 241 -28.85 30.57 9.34
C ASP A 241 -29.74 30.65 10.61
N PRO A 242 -30.84 31.41 10.58
CA PRO A 242 -31.83 31.46 11.67
C PRO A 242 -32.48 30.10 11.97
N GLU A 243 -32.50 29.19 11.00
CA GLU A 243 -33.02 27.82 11.14
C GLU A 243 -32.02 26.86 11.81
N GLY A 244 -30.78 27.29 12.06
CA GLY A 244 -29.73 26.53 12.74
C GLY A 244 -28.87 25.65 11.83
N ASN A 245 -28.94 25.81 10.51
CA ASN A 245 -28.07 25.11 9.56
C ASN A 245 -26.74 25.86 9.39
N PRO A 246 -25.58 25.17 9.41
CA PRO A 246 -24.29 25.81 9.22
C PRO A 246 -24.11 26.24 7.76
N ILE A 247 -23.61 27.46 7.55
CA ILE A 247 -23.44 28.05 6.20
C ILE A 247 -21.99 28.44 5.92
N ARG A 248 -21.28 28.96 6.94
CA ARG A 248 -19.90 29.45 6.86
C ARG A 248 -19.14 29.20 8.15
N THR A 249 -17.82 29.22 8.08
CA THR A 249 -16.92 29.32 9.23
C THR A 249 -16.16 30.62 9.17
N LEU A 250 -16.04 31.33 10.28
CA LEU A 250 -15.26 32.56 10.41
C LEU A 250 -13.98 32.26 11.20
N ASN A 251 -12.83 32.71 10.69
CA ASN A 251 -11.56 32.65 11.40
C ASN A 251 -11.43 33.83 12.37
N SER A 252 -11.71 33.58 13.66
CA SER A 252 -11.68 34.61 14.70
C SER A 252 -10.28 35.12 14.97
N ASP A 253 -9.26 34.25 14.92
CA ASP A 253 -7.88 34.61 15.24
C ASP A 253 -7.31 35.62 14.24
N ASP A 254 -7.64 35.49 12.96
CA ASP A 254 -7.17 36.41 11.93
C ASP A 254 -7.99 37.72 11.94
N LEU A 255 -9.31 37.63 12.09
CA LEU A 255 -10.19 38.81 12.21
C LEU A 255 -9.80 39.68 13.41
N LEU A 256 -9.65 39.09 14.59
CA LEU A 256 -9.33 39.83 15.83
C LEU A 256 -7.91 40.36 15.82
N ARG A 257 -6.99 39.67 15.16
CA ARG A 257 -5.59 40.11 15.00
C ARG A 257 -5.51 41.32 14.09
N ASP A 258 -6.13 41.26 12.91
CA ASP A 258 -6.09 42.40 11.97
C ASP A 258 -6.81 43.63 12.54
N LEU A 259 -7.87 43.41 13.32
CA LEU A 259 -8.51 44.46 14.12
C LEU A 259 -7.55 45.12 15.12
N ALA A 260 -6.69 44.34 15.78
CA ALA A 260 -5.72 44.89 16.74
C ALA A 260 -4.60 45.69 16.07
N TYR A 261 -4.23 45.37 14.83
CA TYR A 261 -3.16 46.04 14.08
C TYR A 261 -3.64 47.19 13.17
N GLY A 262 -4.94 47.31 12.93
CA GLY A 262 -5.65 48.59 12.75
C GLY A 262 -5.25 49.50 11.58
N ASN A 263 -5.13 48.99 10.35
CA ASN A 263 -4.81 49.84 9.18
C ASN A 263 -5.73 49.68 7.95
N ILE A 264 -6.81 48.89 8.02
CA ILE A 264 -7.69 48.62 6.87
C ILE A 264 -9.15 48.53 7.33
N THR A 265 -10.10 48.98 6.51
CA THR A 265 -11.52 48.65 6.65
C THR A 265 -11.71 47.14 6.60
N LEU A 266 -12.11 46.54 7.73
CA LEU A 266 -12.34 45.11 7.86
C LEU A 266 -13.73 44.73 7.36
N ASP A 267 -13.79 43.83 6.37
CA ASP A 267 -15.01 43.09 6.04
C ASP A 267 -14.92 41.69 6.67
N PRO A 268 -15.81 41.33 7.62
CA PRO A 268 -15.83 39.98 8.19
C PRO A 268 -16.02 38.86 7.17
N GLU A 269 -16.57 39.18 5.98
CA GLU A 269 -16.70 38.20 4.90
C GLU A 269 -15.34 37.72 4.37
N ASP A 270 -14.30 38.55 4.42
CA ASP A 270 -12.94 38.17 3.98
C ASP A 270 -12.32 37.08 4.86
N TYR A 271 -12.83 36.93 6.08
CA TYR A 271 -12.38 35.92 7.05
C TYR A 271 -13.29 34.69 7.08
N CYS A 272 -14.26 34.61 6.15
CA CYS A 272 -15.23 33.53 6.07
C CYS A 272 -14.84 32.46 5.05
N HIS A 273 -14.75 31.23 5.53
CA HIS A 273 -14.42 30.04 4.75
C HIS A 273 -15.66 29.18 4.52
N ARG A 274 -15.62 28.33 3.48
CA ARG A 274 -16.72 27.40 3.17
C ARG A 274 -16.41 26.02 3.74
N PRO A 275 -17.06 25.59 4.83
CA PRO A 275 -16.81 24.28 5.38
C PRO A 275 -17.39 23.19 4.50
N VAL A 276 -16.82 21.99 4.59
CA VAL A 276 -17.46 20.76 4.11
C VAL A 276 -18.41 20.27 5.19
N ILE A 277 -19.72 20.34 4.94
CA ILE A 277 -20.74 19.95 5.91
C ILE A 277 -21.11 18.48 5.70
N VAL A 278 -21.08 17.72 6.79
CA VAL A 278 -21.43 16.31 6.84
C VAL A 278 -22.52 16.11 7.87
N MET A 279 -23.65 15.55 7.47
CA MET A 279 -24.81 15.32 8.35
C MET A 279 -25.00 13.85 8.70
N SER A 280 -24.35 12.93 7.98
CA SER A 280 -24.51 11.50 8.20
C SER A 280 -23.44 10.95 9.17
N PRO A 281 -23.83 10.30 10.28
CA PRO A 281 -22.87 9.65 11.19
C PRO A 281 -22.14 8.46 10.54
N LYS A 282 -22.61 7.99 9.38
CA LYS A 282 -22.01 6.86 8.66
C LYS A 282 -20.87 7.29 7.74
N THR A 283 -20.75 8.58 7.43
CA THR A 283 -19.71 9.11 6.53
C THR A 283 -18.32 8.85 7.09
N ARG A 284 -17.44 8.31 6.24
CA ARG A 284 -16.06 8.00 6.55
C ARG A 284 -15.13 9.16 6.18
N LEU A 285 -13.96 9.21 6.80
CA LEU A 285 -12.98 10.26 6.51
C LEU A 285 -12.49 10.24 5.07
N GLU A 286 -12.34 9.06 4.46
CA GLU A 286 -11.93 8.91 3.05
C GLU A 286 -12.88 9.63 2.06
N GLU A 287 -14.16 9.76 2.41
CA GLU A 287 -15.17 10.40 1.56
C GLU A 287 -15.11 11.94 1.62
N VAL A 288 -14.50 12.47 2.69
CA VAL A 288 -14.58 13.90 3.04
C VAL A 288 -13.24 14.59 2.84
N ILE A 289 -12.13 13.91 3.14
CA ILE A 289 -10.78 14.48 2.99
C ILE A 289 -10.49 14.96 1.56
N PRO A 290 -10.86 14.24 0.49
CA PRO A 290 -10.65 14.74 -0.88
C PRO A 290 -11.45 16.01 -1.23
N LYS A 291 -12.45 16.37 -0.39
CA LYS A 291 -13.24 17.60 -0.56
C LYS A 291 -12.55 18.81 0.08
N LEU A 292 -11.52 18.60 0.90
CA LEU A 292 -10.65 19.69 1.35
C LEU A 292 -9.88 20.20 0.13
N ARG A 293 -9.97 21.49 -0.15
CA ARG A 293 -9.23 22.14 -1.24
C ARG A 293 -8.10 22.94 -0.63
N MET A 294 -6.87 22.70 -1.07
CA MET A 294 -5.74 23.58 -0.83
C MET A 294 -5.44 24.33 -2.13
N TYR A 295 -5.69 25.63 -2.18
CA TYR A 295 -5.20 26.46 -3.28
C TYR A 295 -3.79 26.96 -2.94
N PRO A 296 -2.87 27.02 -3.93
CA PRO A 296 -1.58 27.67 -3.71
C PRO A 296 -1.81 29.14 -3.39
N GLU A 297 -1.19 29.63 -2.31
CA GLU A 297 -1.15 31.05 -1.94
C GLU A 297 -0.61 31.88 -3.12
N HIS A 298 -1.49 32.50 -3.92
CA HIS A 298 -1.12 33.66 -4.72
C HIS A 298 -2.29 34.62 -4.97
N ASP A 299 -2.03 35.84 -4.48
CA ASP A 299 -2.39 37.16 -5.01
C ASP A 299 -3.89 37.47 -5.24
N LYS A 300 -4.47 38.15 -4.26
CA LYS A 300 -5.57 39.13 -4.36
C LYS A 300 -6.79 38.72 -5.21
N GLY A 301 -7.84 38.29 -4.49
CA GLY A 301 -9.23 38.34 -4.94
C GLY A 301 -9.88 36.96 -5.08
N ASP A 302 -10.86 36.70 -4.20
CA ASP A 302 -11.72 35.51 -4.13
C ASP A 302 -11.01 34.17 -3.94
N ILE A 303 -10.38 33.97 -2.77
CA ILE A 303 -9.93 32.64 -2.33
C ILE A 303 -10.97 32.07 -1.37
N ILE A 304 -11.82 31.18 -1.88
CA ILE A 304 -12.73 30.38 -1.04
C ILE A 304 -12.02 29.07 -0.71
N ASP A 305 -11.41 29.03 0.47
CA ASP A 305 -10.77 27.83 1.01
C ASP A 305 -11.80 26.93 1.73
N GLN A 306 -11.67 25.63 1.50
CA GLN A 306 -12.45 24.59 2.19
C GLN A 306 -11.53 23.88 3.20
N ASP A 307 -11.17 24.59 4.26
CA ASP A 307 -10.14 24.14 5.23
C ASP A 307 -10.69 23.30 6.39
N VAL A 308 -12.01 23.30 6.53
CA VAL A 308 -12.68 22.78 7.72
C VAL A 308 -13.83 21.88 7.33
N ILE A 309 -13.89 20.74 8.00
CA ILE A 309 -15.01 19.81 7.91
C ILE A 309 -15.85 20.00 9.17
N ILE A 310 -17.16 20.13 8.99
CA ILE A 310 -18.12 20.19 10.08
C ILE A 310 -19.01 18.96 10.00
N TYR A 311 -19.00 18.16 11.07
CA TYR A 311 -20.05 17.20 11.32
C TYR A 311 -21.17 17.89 12.09
N TRP A 312 -22.37 17.94 11.50
CA TRP A 312 -23.50 18.70 12.04
C TRP A 312 -24.75 17.83 12.15
N THR A 313 -25.10 17.49 13.39
CA THR A 313 -26.38 16.86 13.73
C THR A 313 -26.96 17.49 15.00
N ASP A 314 -28.21 17.16 15.30
CA ASP A 314 -28.86 17.63 16.53
C ASP A 314 -28.21 17.02 17.78
N GLU A 315 -27.80 15.75 17.71
CA GLU A 315 -27.16 15.02 18.80
C GLU A 315 -25.70 15.42 19.02
N GLU A 316 -24.93 15.54 17.93
CA GLU A 316 -23.49 15.76 18.01
C GLU A 316 -23.02 16.74 16.92
N LYS A 317 -22.15 17.68 17.33
CA LYS A 317 -21.53 18.69 16.45
C LYS A 317 -20.02 18.63 16.64
N ARG A 318 -19.28 18.33 15.57
CA ARG A 318 -17.82 18.26 15.60
C ARG A 318 -17.21 19.08 14.47
N ILE A 319 -16.03 19.62 14.75
CA ILE A 319 -15.20 20.35 13.78
C ILE A 319 -13.90 19.58 13.60
N LEU A 320 -13.52 19.37 12.34
CA LEU A 320 -12.32 18.65 11.95
C LEU A 320 -11.48 19.55 11.05
N THR A 321 -10.25 19.78 11.48
CA THR A 321 -9.28 20.67 10.81
C THR A 321 -8.11 19.86 10.25
N GLY A 322 -7.27 20.49 9.42
CA GLY A 322 -6.02 19.88 8.93
C GLY A 322 -5.11 19.38 10.06
N SER A 323 -5.03 20.09 11.19
CA SER A 323 -4.26 19.66 12.36
C SER A 323 -4.80 18.39 13.00
N ASP A 324 -6.12 18.18 12.99
CA ASP A 324 -6.71 16.96 13.54
C ASP A 324 -6.40 15.75 12.64
N ILE A 325 -6.45 15.94 11.31
CA ILE A 325 -6.07 14.93 10.33
C ILE A 325 -4.59 14.56 10.50
N LEU A 326 -3.71 15.55 10.61
CA LEU A 326 -2.27 15.33 10.84
C LEU A 326 -2.01 14.64 12.18
N SER A 327 -2.67 15.07 13.26
CA SER A 327 -2.56 14.46 14.59
C SER A 327 -2.97 12.99 14.57
N ARG A 328 -4.00 12.63 13.80
CA ARG A 328 -4.38 11.24 13.57
C ARG A 328 -3.28 10.47 12.84
N LEU A 329 -2.73 11.00 11.75
CA LEU A 329 -1.66 10.35 10.99
C LEU A 329 -0.39 10.14 11.83
N LEU A 330 -0.13 11.02 12.79
CA LEU A 330 1.01 10.95 13.70
C LEU A 330 0.72 10.20 15.03
N ARG A 331 -0.47 9.61 15.18
CA ARG A 331 -0.84 8.88 16.39
C ARG A 331 0.07 7.67 16.59
N GLY A 332 0.68 7.57 17.77
CA GLY A 332 1.67 6.52 18.08
C GLY A 332 3.08 6.77 17.54
N VAL A 333 3.28 7.82 16.74
CA VAL A 333 4.59 8.29 16.27
C VAL A 333 5.14 9.37 17.20
N VAL A 334 4.30 10.35 17.54
CA VAL A 334 4.69 11.50 18.37
C VAL A 334 4.42 11.21 19.83
N ARG A 335 5.36 11.56 20.71
CA ARG A 335 5.15 11.50 22.16
C ARG A 335 4.11 12.54 22.56
N ARG A 336 2.99 12.10 23.13
CA ARG A 336 2.07 13.02 23.81
C ARG A 336 2.77 13.52 25.06
N VAL A 337 2.97 14.83 25.14
CA VAL A 337 3.26 15.49 26.41
C VAL A 337 1.90 15.70 27.06
N GLU A 338 1.61 14.95 28.13
CA GLU A 338 0.47 15.30 28.97
C GLU A 338 0.79 16.62 29.64
N THR A 339 0.11 17.68 29.21
CA THR A 339 0.11 18.95 29.94
C THR A 339 -0.55 18.72 31.28
N THR A 340 0.27 18.53 32.30
CA THR A 340 -0.12 18.64 33.71
C THR A 340 -0.34 20.13 33.96
N PHE A 341 -1.59 20.57 33.92
CA PHE A 341 -2.02 21.88 34.43
C PHE A 341 -2.80 21.67 35.72
#